data_AF-A0A938W5R9-F1
#
_entry.id   AF-A0A938W5R9-F1
#
_cell.length_a   1.000
_cell.length_b   1.000
_cell.length_c   1.000
_cell.angle_alpha   90.00
_cell.angle_beta   90.00
_cell.angle_gamma   90.00
#
_symmetry.space_group_name_H-M   'P 1'
#
loop_
_entity.id
_entity.type
_entity.pdbx_description
1 polymer ?
#
loop_
_entity_poly.entity_id
_entity_poly.type
_entity_poly.pdbx_seq_one_letter_code
_entity_poly.pdbx_strand_id
1 'polypeptide(L)'
;MPQVIEAMAVHPEVKDFSDKLLREAVSNPSPMLVDLVRRGFEQKLTELYVLFRQGECSLGYLAEQMGTTSWEAVRLLEARGWHTTNL
;
A
#
# COMPACT_ATOMS: atom_id res chain seq x y z
N MET A 1 -26.78 -11.21 19.66
CA MET A 1 -25.69 -11.15 18.66
C MET A 1 -26.18 -10.33 17.48
N PRO A 2 -25.46 -9.26 17.14
CA PRO A 2 -24.59 -9.33 15.96
C PRO A 2 -23.20 -8.73 16.25
N GLN A 3 -22.17 -9.37 15.68
CA GLN A 3 -20.79 -8.86 15.74
C GLN A 3 -20.68 -7.70 14.76
N VAL A 4 -20.38 -6.53 15.30
CA VAL A 4 -20.08 -5.33 14.53
C VAL A 4 -18.69 -5.54 13.94
N ILE A 5 -18.61 -5.61 12.61
CA ILE A 5 -17.36 -5.63 11.88
C ILE A 5 -16.70 -4.28 12.16
N GLU A 6 -15.71 -4.26 13.07
CA GLU A 6 -14.81 -3.12 13.22
C GLU A 6 -14.14 -2.90 11.88
N ALA A 7 -14.55 -1.84 11.19
CA ALA A 7 -13.82 -1.31 10.07
C ALA A 7 -12.40 -1.02 10.58
N MET A 8 -11.45 -1.89 10.23
CA MET A 8 -10.02 -1.67 10.46
C MET A 8 -9.69 -0.31 9.87
N ALA A 9 -9.55 0.68 10.75
CA ALA A 9 -9.14 2.02 10.38
C ALA A 9 -7.78 1.91 9.71
N VAL A 10 -7.76 2.08 8.39
CA VAL A 10 -6.53 2.23 7.62
C VAL A 10 -5.73 3.35 8.29
N HIS A 11 -4.56 3.01 8.84
CA HIS A 11 -3.71 3.97 9.53
C HIS A 11 -3.44 5.18 8.60
N PRO A 12 -3.58 6.43 9.10
CA PRO A 12 -3.50 7.63 8.26
C PRO A 12 -2.15 7.80 7.55
N GLU A 13 -1.10 7.15 8.05
CA GLU A 13 0.27 7.18 7.53
C GLU A 13 0.39 6.50 6.15
N VAL A 14 -0.53 5.59 5.84
CA VAL A 14 -0.59 4.88 4.54
C VAL A 14 -1.16 5.74 3.43
N LYS A 15 -2.08 6.66 3.75
CA LYS A 15 -2.71 7.56 2.77
C LYS A 15 -1.69 8.48 2.10
N ASP A 16 -0.49 8.59 2.63
CA ASP A 16 0.45 9.65 2.26
C ASP A 16 1.38 9.27 1.10
N PHE A 17 1.66 7.98 0.87
CA PHE A 17 2.75 7.62 -0.06
C PHE A 17 2.38 7.84 -1.53
N SER A 18 1.22 7.34 -1.97
CA SER A 18 0.72 7.58 -3.33
C SER A 18 0.43 9.07 -3.58
N ASP A 19 -0.07 9.76 -2.56
CA ASP A 19 -0.41 11.18 -2.62
C ASP A 19 0.86 12.05 -2.73
N LYS A 20 1.92 11.70 -2.00
CA LYS A 20 3.24 12.32 -2.10
C LYS A 20 3.81 12.18 -3.52
N LEU A 21 3.88 10.95 -4.03
CA LEU A 21 4.39 10.69 -5.39
C LEU A 21 3.60 11.45 -6.46
N LEU A 22 2.27 11.47 -6.33
CA LEU A 22 1.42 12.18 -7.27
C LEU A 22 1.66 13.70 -7.24
N ARG A 23 1.85 14.28 -6.05
CA ARG A 23 2.11 15.73 -5.90
C ARG A 23 3.50 16.14 -6.39
N GLU A 24 4.48 15.23 -6.32
CA GLU A 24 5.80 15.43 -6.94
C GLU A 24 5.71 15.40 -8.48
N ALA A 25 4.86 14.53 -9.04
CA ALA A 25 4.71 14.38 -10.49
C ALA A 25 3.76 15.40 -11.13
N VAL A 26 2.71 15.81 -10.41
CA VAL A 26 1.63 16.67 -10.91
C VAL A 26 1.39 17.81 -9.92
N SER A 27 1.61 19.04 -10.37
CA SER A 27 1.27 20.23 -9.59
C SER A 27 -0.27 20.38 -9.52
N ASN A 28 -0.82 20.45 -8.31
CA ASN A 28 -2.26 20.56 -8.03
C ASN A 28 -3.12 19.48 -8.72
N PRO A 29 -2.96 18.20 -8.36
CA PRO A 29 -3.77 17.12 -8.94
C PRO A 29 -5.25 17.31 -8.57
N SER A 30 -6.15 16.99 -9.50
CA SER A 30 -7.58 17.02 -9.22
C SER A 30 -7.95 15.96 -8.16
N PRO A 31 -8.99 16.18 -7.34
CA PRO A 31 -9.42 15.19 -6.35
C PRO A 31 -9.75 13.81 -6.95
N MET A 32 -10.28 13.80 -8.18
CA MET A 32 -10.54 12.57 -8.94
C MET A 32 -9.25 11.81 -9.27
N LEU A 33 -8.21 12.52 -9.71
CA LEU A 33 -6.92 11.91 -10.03
C LEU A 33 -6.26 11.34 -8.76
N VAL A 34 -6.32 12.08 -7.64
CA VAL A 34 -5.84 11.59 -6.34
C VAL A 34 -6.54 10.30 -5.95
N ASP A 35 -7.87 10.26 -6.02
CA ASP A 35 -8.62 9.05 -5.64
C ASP A 35 -8.32 7.86 -6.57
N LEU A 36 -8.19 8.12 -7.88
CA LEU A 36 -7.84 7.08 -8.85
C LEU A 36 -6.46 6.48 -8.57
N VAL A 37 -5.45 7.33 -8.36
CA VAL A 37 -4.07 6.90 -8.07
C VAL A 37 -4.02 6.11 -6.77
N ARG A 38 -4.71 6.60 -5.73
CA ARG A 38 -4.79 5.91 -4.45
C ARG A 38 -5.39 4.51 -4.59
N ARG A 39 -6.52 4.36 -5.30
CA ARG A 39 -7.15 3.05 -5.54
C ARG A 39 -6.24 2.11 -6.34
N GLY A 40 -5.59 2.62 -7.38
CA GLY A 40 -4.65 1.84 -8.18
C GLY A 40 -3.43 1.37 -7.37
N PHE A 41 -2.91 2.24 -6.50
CA PHE A 41 -1.82 1.90 -5.59
C PHE A 41 -2.22 0.78 -4.62
N GLU A 42 -3.38 0.91 -3.95
CA GLU A 42 -3.88 -0.12 -3.03
C GLU A 42 -4.09 -1.47 -3.72
N GLN A 43 -4.69 -1.44 -4.93
CA GLN A 43 -4.90 -2.64 -5.71
C GLN A 43 -3.56 -3.33 -6.03
N LYS A 44 -2.59 -2.57 -6.57
CA LYS A 44 -1.29 -3.13 -6.94
C LYS A 44 -0.52 -3.68 -5.75
N LEU A 45 -0.55 -2.97 -4.61
CA LEU A 45 0.10 -3.42 -3.39
C LEU A 45 -0.52 -4.73 -2.87
N THR A 46 -1.85 -4.85 -2.94
CA THR A 46 -2.56 -6.07 -2.55
C THR A 46 -2.16 -7.25 -3.42
N GLU A 47 -2.13 -7.07 -4.75
CA GLU A 47 -1.71 -8.11 -5.70
C GLU A 47 -0.28 -8.57 -5.42
N LEU A 48 0.66 -7.63 -5.23
CA LEU A 48 2.05 -7.97 -4.93
C LEU A 48 2.20 -8.64 -3.56
N TYR A 49 1.42 -8.25 -2.56
CA TYR A 49 1.46 -8.86 -1.24
C TYR A 49 1.02 -10.33 -1.28
N VAL A 50 0.01 -10.67 -2.09
CA VAL A 50 -0.41 -12.06 -2.32
C VAL A 50 0.75 -12.89 -2.88
N LEU A 51 1.42 -12.40 -3.93
CA LEU A 51 2.57 -13.07 -4.54
C LEU A 51 3.73 -13.22 -3.54
N PHE A 52 4.01 -12.18 -2.74
CA PHE A 52 5.01 -12.23 -1.69
C PHE A 52 4.70 -13.30 -0.63
N ARG A 53 3.44 -13.38 -0.17
CA ARG A 53 3.00 -14.39 0.80
C ARG A 53 3.06 -15.81 0.28
N GLN A 54 2.89 -16.00 -1.02
CA GLN A 54 3.06 -17.29 -1.71
C GLN A 54 4.53 -17.65 -1.96
N GLY A 55 5.46 -16.72 -1.70
CA GLY A 55 6.88 -16.89 -2.01
C GLY A 55 7.20 -16.75 -3.50
N GLU A 56 6.27 -16.25 -4.30
CA GLU A 56 6.43 -16.06 -5.75
C GLU A 56 7.24 -14.80 -6.08
N CYS A 57 7.33 -13.85 -5.14
CA CYS A 57 8.25 -12.71 -5.26
C CYS A 57 8.92 -12.36 -3.93
N SER A 58 10.06 -11.66 -4.01
CA SER A 58 10.75 -11.14 -2.83
C SER A 58 10.15 -9.82 -2.36
N LEU A 59 10.41 -9.45 -1.11
CA LEU A 59 10.07 -8.11 -0.59
C LEU A 59 10.78 -6.99 -1.38
N GLY A 60 12.01 -7.24 -1.83
CA GLY A 60 12.76 -6.30 -2.67
C GLY A 60 12.08 -6.06 -4.01
N TYR A 61 11.58 -7.11 -4.65
CA TYR A 61 10.80 -7.01 -5.90
C TYR A 61 9.50 -6.24 -5.67
N LEU A 62 8.74 -6.55 -4.61
CA LEU A 62 7.53 -5.80 -4.25
C LEU A 62 7.84 -4.30 -4.09
N ALA A 63 8.92 -3.97 -3.37
CA ALA A 63 9.32 -2.59 -3.13
C ALA A 63 9.64 -1.85 -4.44
N GLU A 64 10.41 -2.49 -5.33
CA GLU A 64 10.76 -1.97 -6.65
C GLU A 64 9.50 -1.70 -7.50
N GLN A 65 8.55 -2.64 -7.54
CA GLN A 65 7.31 -2.49 -8.30
C GLN A 65 6.41 -1.36 -7.77
N MET A 66 6.53 -1.03 -6.47
CA MET A 66 5.82 0.08 -5.85
C MET A 66 6.60 1.41 -5.92
N GLY A 67 7.79 1.43 -6.51
CA GLY A 67 8.66 2.61 -6.54
C GLY A 67 9.14 3.04 -5.15
N THR A 68 9.37 2.06 -4.27
CA THR A 68 9.71 2.27 -2.86
C THR A 68 10.98 1.53 -2.46
N THR A 69 11.58 1.92 -1.34
CA THR A 69 12.62 1.12 -0.69
C THR A 69 12.00 -0.06 0.06
N SER A 70 12.79 -1.12 0.31
CA SER A 70 12.29 -2.27 1.08
C SER A 70 11.84 -1.90 2.50
N TRP A 71 12.45 -0.87 3.11
CA TRP A 71 12.02 -0.37 4.42
C TRP A 71 10.64 0.33 4.34
N GLU A 72 10.43 1.17 3.33
CA GLU A 72 9.12 1.81 3.09
C GLU A 72 8.05 0.77 2.76
N ALA A 73 8.39 -0.26 1.97
CA ALA A 73 7.50 -1.37 1.70
C ALA A 73 7.08 -2.11 2.98
N VAL A 74 8.01 -2.39 3.90
CA VAL A 74 7.67 -2.99 5.20
C VAL A 74 6.69 -2.11 5.98
N ARG A 75 6.97 -0.80 6.08
CA ARG A 75 6.08 0.15 6.76
C ARG A 75 4.69 0.20 6.13
N LEU A 76 4.62 0.21 4.79
CA LEU A 76 3.36 0.19 4.05
C LEU A 76 2.54 -1.06 4.37
N LEU A 77 3.18 -2.23 4.43
CA LEU A 77 2.52 -3.49 4.75
C LEU A 77 2.08 -3.52 6.23
N GLU A 78 2.96 -3.17 7.17
CA GLU A 78 2.67 -3.13 8.61
C GLU A 78 1.50 -2.20 8.96
N ALA A 79 1.43 -1.03 8.33
CA ALA A 79 0.36 -0.07 8.57
C ALA A 79 -1.02 -0.52 8.01
N ARG A 80 -1.04 -1.64 7.25
CA ARG A 80 -2.25 -2.36 6.85
C ARG A 80 -2.50 -3.63 7.68
N GLY A 81 -1.67 -3.89 8.67
CA GLY A 81 -1.67 -5.13 9.45
C GLY A 81 -1.12 -6.33 8.68
N TRP A 82 -0.41 -6.11 7.58
CA TRP A 82 0.12 -7.17 6.73
C TRP A 82 1.53 -7.54 7.16
N HIS A 83 1.71 -8.78 7.59
CA HIS A 83 2.98 -9.28 8.11
C HIS A 83 3.99 -9.52 6.97
N THR A 84 5.23 -9.13 7.22
CA THR A 84 6.38 -9.27 6.32
C THR A 84 7.27 -10.46 6.69
N THR A 85 7.01 -11.10 7.82
CA THR A 85 7.60 -12.37 8.23
C THR A 85 6.65 -13.53 7.92
N ASN A 86 7.18 -14.59 7.31
CA ASN A 86 6.45 -15.83 7.03
C ASN A 86 6.47 -16.82 8.21
N LEU A 87 6.80 -16.36 9.42
CA LEU A 87 6.93 -17.16 10.64
C LEU A 87 5.81 -16.80 11.63
#